data_AF-A0A348XFM6-F1
#
_entry.id   AF-A0A348XFM6-F1
#
_cell.length_a   1.000
_cell.length_b   1.000
_cell.length_c   1.000
_cell.angle_alpha   90.00
_cell.angle_beta   90.00
_cell.angle_gamma   90.00
#
_symmetry.space_group_name_H-M   'P 1'
#
loop_
_entity.id
_entity.type
_entity.pdbx_description
1 polymer ?
#
loop_
_entity_poly.entity_id
_entity_poly.type
_entity_poly.pdbx_seq_one_letter_code
_entity_poly.pdbx_strand_id
1 'polypeptide(L)'
;PRPVWNPDEKQSHSFQDDWQEVDADLEATNGFRIQWEQFVRHIFEDGPWSHGLDKGADSVQLAELALISHDARSWVDVPQL
;
A
#
# COMPACT_ATOMS: atom_id res chain seq x y z
N PRO A 1 11.61 -22.22 -1.30
CA PRO A 1 12.29 -22.57 -0.02
C PRO A 1 12.17 -21.41 0.99
N ARG A 2 11.90 -21.68 2.26
CA ARG A 2 11.92 -20.66 3.33
C ARG A 2 13.32 -20.65 3.96
N PRO A 3 14.13 -19.60 3.78
CA PRO A 3 15.44 -19.54 4.41
C PRO A 3 15.30 -19.47 5.93
N VAL A 4 16.07 -20.29 6.64
CA VAL A 4 16.19 -20.23 8.10
C VAL A 4 17.40 -19.37 8.42
N TRP A 5 17.18 -18.30 9.17
CA TRP A 5 18.28 -17.45 9.64
C TRP A 5 18.96 -18.09 10.84
N ASN A 6 20.28 -18.29 10.75
CA ASN A 6 21.13 -18.76 11.83
C ASN A 6 22.14 -17.63 12.18
N PRO A 7 22.01 -16.97 13.35
CA PRO A 7 22.94 -15.91 13.75
C PRO A 7 24.36 -16.40 14.05
N ASP A 8 24.53 -17.71 14.32
CA ASP A 8 25.82 -18.29 14.72
C ASP A 8 26.69 -18.66 13.51
N GLU A 9 26.12 -18.66 12.30
CA GLU A 9 26.80 -19.05 11.07
C GLU A 9 26.83 -17.91 10.06
N LYS A 10 27.97 -17.77 9.36
CA LYS A 10 28.09 -16.78 8.29
C LYS A 10 27.18 -17.18 7.13
N GLN A 11 26.25 -16.29 6.78
CA GLN A 11 25.40 -16.46 5.60
C GLN A 11 26.25 -16.53 4.33
N SER A 12 26.13 -17.65 3.61
CA SER A 12 26.86 -17.91 2.36
C SER A 12 26.01 -17.66 1.11
N HIS A 13 24.69 -17.58 1.25
CA HIS A 13 23.77 -17.36 0.13
C HIS A 13 23.54 -15.87 -0.14
N SER A 14 23.56 -15.49 -1.41
CA SER A 14 23.24 -14.15 -1.89
C SER A 14 21.73 -14.06 -2.18
N PHE A 15 20.93 -13.63 -1.20
CA PHE A 15 19.48 -13.51 -1.38
C PHE A 15 19.10 -12.46 -2.41
N GLN A 16 19.98 -11.48 -2.68
CA GLN A 16 19.78 -10.47 -3.71
C GLN A 16 19.67 -11.10 -5.10
N ASP A 17 20.44 -12.17 -5.36
CA ASP A 17 20.45 -12.87 -6.66
C ASP A 17 19.17 -13.70 -6.89
N ASP A 18 18.36 -13.93 -5.84
CA ASP A 18 17.06 -14.59 -5.97
C ASP A 18 15.95 -13.62 -6.42
N TRP A 19 16.20 -12.31 -6.37
CA TRP A 19 15.23 -11.31 -6.83
C TRP A 19 15.22 -11.28 -8.35
N GLN A 20 14.02 -11.20 -8.90
CA GLN A 20 13.81 -10.96 -10.32
C GLN A 20 13.34 -9.53 -10.49
N GLU A 21 13.99 -8.80 -11.38
CA GLU A 21 13.50 -7.49 -11.80
C GLU A 21 12.18 -7.69 -12.55
N VAL A 22 11.19 -6.88 -12.21
CA VAL A 22 9.89 -6.88 -12.90
C VAL A 22 10.00 -5.87 -14.02
N ASP A 23 9.81 -6.33 -15.26
CA ASP A 23 9.85 -5.47 -16.45
C ASP A 23 8.88 -4.30 -16.30
N ALA A 24 9.39 -3.09 -16.54
CA ALA A 24 8.59 -1.87 -16.55
C ALA A 24 7.88 -1.71 -17.91
N ASP A 25 7.01 -2.65 -18.27
CA ASP A 25 6.21 -2.61 -19.51
C ASP A 25 5.11 -1.53 -19.48
N LEU A 26 4.89 -0.91 -18.30
CA LEU A 26 3.90 0.13 -18.12
C LEU A 26 4.54 1.50 -18.38
N GLU A 27 3.98 2.24 -19.34
CA GLU A 27 4.32 3.65 -19.54
C GLU A 27 4.08 4.41 -18.23
N ALA A 28 5.16 4.91 -17.62
CA ALA A 28 5.13 5.61 -16.35
C ALA A 28 4.41 6.97 -16.52
N THR A 29 3.08 6.93 -16.51
CA THR A 29 2.23 8.11 -16.57
C THR A 29 2.05 8.69 -15.18
N ASN A 30 1.95 10.01 -15.10
CA ASN A 30 1.71 10.71 -13.84
C ASN A 30 0.45 10.17 -13.13
N GLY A 31 0.61 9.69 -11.88
CA GLY A 31 -0.49 9.09 -11.11
C GLY A 31 -1.65 10.06 -10.83
N PHE A 32 -1.38 11.35 -10.65
CA PHE A 32 -2.44 12.36 -10.49
C PHE A 32 -3.25 12.51 -11.77
N ARG A 33 -2.58 12.56 -12.93
CA ARG A 33 -3.26 12.61 -14.23
C ARG A 33 -4.16 11.39 -14.42
N ILE A 34 -3.65 10.20 -14.14
CA ILE A 34 -4.43 8.94 -14.24
C ILE A 34 -5.69 9.01 -13.36
N GLN A 35 -5.56 9.42 -12.10
CA GLN A 35 -6.70 9.50 -11.19
C GLN A 35 -7.71 10.57 -11.62
N TRP A 36 -7.24 11.73 -12.09
CA TRP A 36 -8.11 12.79 -12.62
C TRP A 36 -8.88 12.34 -13.85
N GLU A 37 -8.21 11.68 -14.80
CA GLU A 37 -8.88 11.11 -15.98
C GLU A 37 -9.95 10.09 -15.58
N GLN A 38 -9.66 9.22 -14.60
CA GLN A 38 -10.66 8.27 -14.05
C GLN A 38 -11.84 8.98 -13.40
N PHE A 39 -11.59 10.03 -12.60
CA PHE A 39 -12.66 10.78 -11.92
C PHE A 39 -13.58 11.49 -12.92
N VAL A 40 -13.02 12.08 -13.97
CA VAL A 40 -13.79 12.70 -15.05
C VAL A 40 -14.65 11.65 -15.75
N ARG A 41 -14.12 10.48 -16.07
CA ARG A 41 -14.90 9.37 -16.66
C ARG A 41 -15.99 8.87 -15.72
N HIS A 42 -15.72 8.80 -14.42
CA HIS A 42 -16.74 8.45 -13.43
C HIS A 42 -17.93 9.40 -13.50
N ILE A 43 -17.68 10.72 -13.58
CA ILE A 43 -18.75 11.73 -13.60
C ILE A 43 -19.51 11.77 -14.92
N PHE A 44 -18.80 11.70 -16.05
CA PHE A 44 -19.40 11.95 -17.37
C PHE A 44 -19.76 10.70 -18.16
N GLU A 45 -19.21 9.54 -17.80
CA GLU A 45 -19.38 8.27 -18.51
C GLU A 45 -19.94 7.15 -17.60
N ASP A 46 -20.37 7.46 -16.37
CA ASP A 46 -20.76 6.47 -15.33
C ASP A 46 -19.69 5.38 -15.11
N GLY A 47 -18.41 5.75 -15.26
CA GLY A 47 -17.28 4.85 -15.04
C GLY A 47 -17.18 4.36 -13.58
N PRO A 48 -16.58 3.18 -13.33
CA PRO A 48 -16.39 2.67 -11.98
C PRO A 48 -15.49 3.60 -11.15
N TRP A 49 -15.81 3.78 -9.87
CA TRP A 49 -15.07 4.65 -8.97
C TRP A 49 -14.94 4.04 -7.57
N SER A 50 -13.71 3.79 -7.16
CA SER A 50 -13.37 3.19 -5.86
C SER A 50 -12.65 4.17 -4.92
N HIS A 51 -12.41 5.41 -5.36
CA HIS A 51 -11.64 6.43 -4.64
C HIS A 51 -12.54 7.54 -4.08
N GLY A 52 -13.70 7.16 -3.54
CA GLY A 52 -14.65 8.09 -2.94
C GLY A 52 -14.09 8.78 -1.69
N LEU A 53 -14.87 9.73 -1.16
CA LEU A 53 -14.52 10.42 0.09
C LEU A 53 -14.51 9.49 1.30
N ASP A 54 -15.22 8.36 1.24
CA ASP A 54 -15.17 7.28 2.23
C ASP A 54 -13.74 6.74 2.39
N LYS A 55 -12.97 6.60 1.30
CA LYS A 55 -11.55 6.20 1.37
C LYS A 55 -10.66 7.27 2.01
N GLY A 56 -11.05 8.53 1.89
CA GLY A 56 -10.45 9.63 2.66
C GLY A 56 -10.71 9.47 4.15
N ALA A 57 -11.95 9.14 4.54
CA ALA A 57 -12.32 8.91 5.93
C ALA A 57 -11.59 7.70 6.54
N ASP A 58 -11.51 6.58 5.81
CA ASP A 58 -10.74 5.38 6.20
C ASP A 58 -9.28 5.75 6.54
N SER A 59 -8.68 6.61 5.72
CA SER A 59 -7.28 7.05 5.90
C SER A 59 -7.09 7.92 7.14
N VAL A 60 -8.01 8.85 7.41
CA VAL A 60 -7.97 9.69 8.61
C VAL A 60 -8.19 8.85 9.87
N GLN A 61 -9.16 7.93 9.84
CA GLN A 61 -9.41 7.01 10.95
C GLN A 61 -8.15 6.21 11.31
N LEU A 62 -7.48 5.63 10.32
CA LEU A 62 -6.25 4.88 10.56
C LEU A 62 -5.14 5.77 11.15
N ALA A 63 -5.00 7.01 10.68
CA ALA A 63 -4.02 7.95 11.21
C ALA A 63 -4.29 8.30 12.68
N GLU A 64 -5.55 8.55 13.05
CA GLU A 64 -5.94 8.83 14.43
C GLU A 64 -5.71 7.63 15.35
N LEU A 65 -6.09 6.42 14.90
CA LEU A 65 -5.86 5.18 15.64
C LEU A 65 -4.36 4.87 15.81
N ALA A 66 -3.53 5.22 14.83
CA ALA A 66 -2.09 5.08 14.94
C ALA A 66 -1.50 5.98 16.03
N LEU A 67 -2.03 7.20 16.20
CA LEU A 67 -1.63 8.08 17.33
C LEU A 67 -2.02 7.46 18.67
N ILE A 68 -3.23 6.91 18.78
CA ILE A 68 -3.70 6.22 20.00
C ILE A 68 -2.82 4.99 20.29
N SER A 69 -2.54 4.17 19.28
CA SER A 69 -1.67 2.99 19.38
C SER A 69 -0.26 3.36 19.84
N HIS A 70 0.27 4.47 19.31
CA HIS A 70 1.57 4.99 19.72
C HIS A 70 1.61 5.34 21.21
N ASP A 71 0.63 6.11 21.69
CA ASP A 71 0.55 6.56 23.08
C ASP A 71 0.29 5.40 24.04
N ALA A 72 -0.59 4.46 23.65
CA ALA A 72 -0.92 3.27 24.44
C ALA A 72 0.18 2.19 24.40
N ARG A 73 1.14 2.29 23.47
CA ARG A 73 2.18 1.27 23.22
C ARG A 73 1.59 -0.12 22.97
N SER A 74 0.42 -0.17 22.35
CA SER A 74 -0.34 -1.40 22.12
C SER A 74 -1.07 -1.35 20.79
N TRP A 75 -1.40 -2.53 20.26
CA TRP A 75 -2.29 -2.65 19.10
C TRP A 75 -3.68 -2.09 19.44
N VAL A 76 -4.33 -1.50 18.43
CA VAL A 76 -5.69 -0.97 18.50
C VAL A 76 -6.44 -1.50 17.29
N ASP A 77 -7.66 -2.01 17.51
CA ASP A 77 -8.51 -2.48 16.44
C ASP A 77 -8.98 -1.32 15.57
N VAL A 78 -9.07 -1.55 14.25
CA VAL A 78 -9.64 -0.58 13.31
C VAL A 78 -11.12 -0.94 13.11
N PRO A 79 -12.07 -0.19 13.69
CA PRO A 79 -13.49 -0.50 13.54
C PRO A 79 -13.95 -0.14 12.13
N GLN A 80 -14.98 -0.83 11.64
CA GLN A 80 -15.58 -0.53 10.35
C GLN A 80 -16.31 0.83 10.40
N LEU A 81 -16.11 1.66 9.38
CA LEU A 81 -16.85 2.91 9.13
C LEU A 81 -18.15 2.66 8.34
#